data_AF-A0A920T1Z4-F1
#
_entry.id   AF-A0A920T1Z4-F1
#
_cell.length_a   1.000
_cell.length_b   1.000
_cell.length_c   1.000
_cell.angle_alpha   90.00
_cell.angle_beta   90.00
_cell.angle_gamma   90.00
#
_symmetry.space_group_name_H-M   'P 1'
#
loop_
_entity.id
_entity.type
_entity.pdbx_description
1 polymer ?
#
loop_
_entity_poly.entity_id
_entity_poly.type
_entity_poly.pdbx_seq_one_letter_code
_entity_poly.pdbx_strand_id
1 'polypeptide(L)'
;MEDEIVIVTIRGDYDVNETKLRNLLGGSEPRLATGEEVKAAGWVPGSASAVGLKGIRSIVDDSITMGSNYLAGANKDGFHLRNVNFGRDFKGDILGDIAEAKKGYLSPDGKGKLVVKRGIEVGHVFKLGNVYSSKMGAHYTDDDGQRHEILMGCYGIGVGRLLAAAVESNHDDFGMILPQAIAPYDVYLAGLILMTTYF
;
A
#
# COMPACT_ATOMS: atom_id res chain seq x y z
N MET A 1 2.60 19.33 -13.85
CA MET A 1 3.55 19.22 -12.73
C MET A 1 4.80 18.64 -13.34
N GLU A 2 5.94 19.32 -13.20
CA GLU A 2 7.22 18.80 -13.69
C GLU A 2 7.55 17.52 -12.94
N ASP A 3 8.14 16.55 -13.65
CA ASP A 3 8.59 15.31 -13.05
C ASP A 3 9.74 15.63 -12.08
N GLU A 4 9.49 15.42 -10.78
CA GLU A 4 10.48 15.61 -9.71
C GLU A 4 11.20 14.29 -9.44
N ILE A 5 12.53 14.30 -9.46
CA ILE A 5 13.33 13.18 -8.97
C ILE A 5 13.45 13.31 -7.46
N VAL A 6 13.15 12.23 -6.74
CA VAL A 6 13.30 12.12 -5.29
C VAL A 6 14.28 11.00 -4.93
N ILE A 7 15.03 11.16 -3.85
CA ILE A 7 15.79 10.05 -3.26
C ILE A 7 15.05 9.43 -2.10
N VAL A 8 14.96 8.11 -2.09
CA VAL A 8 14.37 7.33 -1.00
C VAL A 8 15.49 6.54 -0.32
N THR A 9 15.67 6.74 0.98
CA THR A 9 16.73 6.07 1.78
C THR A 9 16.10 5.21 2.86
N ILE A 10 16.45 3.93 2.87
CA ILE A 10 15.96 2.93 3.82
C ILE A 10 17.10 1.98 4.23
N ARG A 11 16.97 1.28 5.36
CA ARG A 11 17.94 0.27 5.79
C ARG A 11 18.01 -0.87 4.76
N GLY A 12 19.22 -1.34 4.46
CA GLY A 12 19.47 -2.24 3.31
C GLY A 12 18.88 -3.64 3.39
N ASP A 13 18.32 -4.06 4.53
CA ASP A 13 17.58 -5.32 4.71
C ASP A 13 16.06 -5.18 4.51
N TYR A 14 15.57 -3.96 4.30
CA TYR A 14 14.17 -3.65 4.05
C TYR A 14 13.91 -3.27 2.60
N ASP A 15 12.65 -3.47 2.19
CA ASP A 15 12.15 -3.04 0.90
C ASP A 15 11.24 -1.83 1.10
N VAL A 16 11.14 -0.97 0.08
CA VAL A 16 10.23 0.18 0.11
C VAL A 16 8.80 -0.28 -0.15
N ASN A 17 7.87 0.11 0.72
CA ASN A 17 6.44 0.00 0.48
C ASN A 17 5.96 1.20 -0.35
N GLU A 18 5.62 0.96 -1.61
CA GLU A 18 5.19 2.01 -2.55
C GLU A 18 3.92 2.74 -2.10
N THR A 19 2.99 2.05 -1.42
CA THR A 19 1.76 2.68 -0.91
C THR A 19 2.06 3.67 0.20
N LYS A 20 2.93 3.30 1.15
CA LYS A 20 3.39 4.21 2.22
C LYS A 20 4.13 5.41 1.64
N LEU A 21 5.03 5.17 0.68
CA LEU A 21 5.75 6.24 -0.02
C LEU A 21 4.80 7.21 -0.73
N ARG A 22 3.84 6.71 -1.51
CA ARG A 22 2.81 7.53 -2.16
C ARG A 22 2.05 8.38 -1.16
N ASN A 23 1.65 7.79 -0.03
CA ASN A 23 0.91 8.51 1.00
C ASN A 23 1.74 9.66 1.61
N LEU A 24 3.02 9.43 1.88
CA LEU A 24 3.94 10.48 2.35
C LEU A 24 4.21 11.56 1.30
N LEU A 25 4.15 11.21 0.02
CA LEU A 25 4.27 12.14 -1.10
C LEU A 25 2.95 12.85 -1.44
N GLY A 26 1.90 12.70 -0.63
CA GLY A 26 0.63 13.40 -0.83
C GLY A 26 -0.22 12.83 -1.98
N GLY A 27 -0.03 11.55 -2.32
CA GLY A 27 -0.81 10.85 -3.35
C GLY A 27 -0.15 10.78 -4.73
N SER A 28 1.06 11.29 -4.89
CA SER A 28 1.84 11.15 -6.12
C SER A 28 2.14 9.67 -6.45
N GLU A 29 2.24 9.33 -7.72
CA GLU A 29 2.59 7.96 -8.17
C GLU A 29 4.07 7.90 -8.55
N PRO A 30 5.00 7.62 -7.60
CA PRO A 30 6.40 7.52 -7.92
C PRO A 30 6.66 6.28 -8.79
N ARG A 31 7.64 6.38 -9.68
CA ARG A 31 8.26 5.24 -10.36
C ARG A 31 9.75 5.23 -10.09
N LEU A 32 10.37 4.07 -10.24
CA LEU A 32 11.83 3.99 -10.24
C LEU A 32 12.38 4.85 -11.38
N ALA A 33 13.40 5.64 -11.06
CA ALA A 33 14.14 6.40 -12.05
C ALA A 33 14.96 5.46 -12.94
N THR A 34 15.01 5.76 -14.23
CA THR A 34 15.86 5.02 -15.17
C THR A 34 17.33 5.34 -14.91
N GLY A 35 18.24 4.47 -15.37
CA GLY A 35 19.68 4.75 -15.24
C GLY A 35 20.12 6.05 -15.93
N GLU A 36 19.41 6.48 -16.97
CA GLU A 36 19.66 7.74 -17.68
C GLU A 36 19.24 8.94 -16.85
N GLU A 37 18.06 8.89 -16.21
CA GLU A 37 17.56 9.94 -15.32
C GLU A 37 18.45 10.09 -14.08
N VAL A 38 18.90 8.98 -13.51
CA VAL A 38 19.83 8.94 -12.38
C VAL A 38 21.16 9.60 -12.77
N LYS A 39 21.70 9.28 -13.95
CA LYS A 39 22.93 9.92 -14.46
C LYS A 39 22.74 11.40 -14.77
N ALA A 40 21.60 11.79 -15.34
CA ALA A 40 21.26 13.18 -15.62
C ALA A 40 21.13 14.01 -14.34
N ALA A 41 20.66 13.39 -13.25
CA ALA A 41 20.65 13.96 -11.90
C ALA A 41 22.04 13.99 -11.23
N GLY A 42 23.10 13.54 -11.93
CA GLY A 42 24.48 13.54 -11.45
C GLY A 42 24.83 12.37 -10.53
N TRP A 43 24.05 11.29 -10.55
CA TRP A 43 24.26 10.11 -9.70
C TRP A 43 24.84 8.94 -10.46
N VAL A 44 25.46 8.04 -9.70
CA VAL A 44 25.99 6.78 -10.23
C VAL A 44 25.13 5.62 -9.72
N PRO A 45 24.33 4.96 -10.59
CA PRO A 45 23.57 3.78 -10.22
C PRO A 45 24.43 2.75 -9.48
N GLY A 46 23.92 2.19 -8.39
CA GLY A 46 24.67 1.22 -7.55
C GLY A 46 25.72 1.84 -6.61
N SER A 47 26.03 3.14 -6.74
CA SER A 47 26.89 3.88 -5.81
C SER A 47 26.24 5.18 -5.33
N ALA A 48 24.93 5.35 -5.53
CA ALA A 48 24.18 6.54 -5.15
C ALA A 48 23.79 6.52 -3.67
N SER A 49 23.78 7.70 -3.02
CA SER A 49 23.22 7.87 -1.67
C SER A 49 22.83 9.32 -1.39
N ALA A 50 22.13 9.53 -0.28
CA ALA A 50 21.73 10.85 0.21
C ALA A 50 22.90 11.72 0.72
N VAL A 51 24.11 11.17 0.84
CA VAL A 51 25.26 11.88 1.40
C VAL A 51 25.77 12.95 0.44
N GLY A 52 25.80 14.20 0.91
CA GLY A 52 26.27 15.34 0.13
C GLY A 52 25.31 15.80 -0.98
N LEU A 53 24.08 15.28 -1.03
CA LEU A 53 23.07 15.73 -1.99
C LEU A 53 22.59 17.15 -1.70
N LYS A 54 22.36 17.91 -2.76
CA LYS A 54 21.77 19.26 -2.71
C LYS A 54 20.75 19.40 -3.83
N GLY A 55 19.62 20.05 -3.54
CA GLY A 55 18.60 20.39 -4.54
C GLY A 55 17.71 19.22 -4.98
N ILE A 56 17.76 18.07 -4.30
CA ILE A 56 16.88 16.93 -4.53
C ILE A 56 16.20 16.58 -3.23
N ARG A 57 14.89 16.40 -3.28
CA ARG A 57 14.09 16.05 -2.11
C ARG A 57 14.41 14.63 -1.65
N SER A 58 14.67 14.50 -0.34
CA SER A 58 15.07 13.27 0.32
C SER A 58 13.98 12.78 1.27
N ILE A 59 13.52 11.55 1.02
CA ILE A 59 12.61 10.80 1.87
C ILE A 59 13.42 9.71 2.56
N VAL A 60 13.36 9.67 3.88
CA VAL A 60 14.13 8.73 4.69
C VAL A 60 13.16 7.89 5.52
N ASP A 61 13.35 6.58 5.50
CA ASP A 61 12.67 5.65 6.37
C ASP A 61 13.13 5.82 7.83
N ASP A 62 12.22 5.66 8.78
CA ASP A 62 12.55 5.75 10.21
C ASP A 62 13.54 4.66 10.69
N SER A 63 13.68 3.55 9.94
CA SER A 63 14.65 2.49 10.25
C SER A 63 16.11 2.95 10.24
N ILE A 64 16.40 4.05 9.55
CA ILE A 64 17.71 4.69 9.52
C ILE A 64 18.07 5.29 10.89
N THR A 65 17.07 5.59 11.74
CA THR A 65 17.30 6.12 13.08
C THR A 65 17.61 5.04 14.12
N MET A 66 17.38 3.77 13.79
CA MET A 66 17.58 2.62 14.70
C MET A 66 19.04 2.15 14.79
N GLY A 67 19.94 2.73 14.00
CA GLY A 67 21.34 2.33 13.95
C GLY A 67 22.27 3.50 13.66
N SER A 68 23.54 3.17 13.49
CA SER A 68 24.60 4.14 13.20
C SER A 68 25.67 3.48 12.34
N ASN A 69 26.57 4.29 11.78
CA ASN A 69 27.73 3.84 11.02
C ASN A 69 27.39 2.94 9.81
N TYR A 70 26.37 3.32 9.05
CA TYR A 70 25.93 2.63 7.85
C TYR A 70 26.99 2.62 6.74
N LEU A 71 26.83 1.66 5.83
CA LEU A 71 27.45 1.69 4.49
C LEU A 71 26.48 2.40 3.54
N ALA A 72 26.98 3.35 2.77
CA ALA A 72 26.20 4.03 1.74
C ALA A 72 27.05 4.27 0.49
N GLY A 73 26.40 4.43 -0.68
CA GLY A 73 27.10 4.79 -1.91
C GLY A 73 27.86 6.12 -1.79
N ALA A 74 29.04 6.24 -2.38
CA ALA A 74 29.86 7.45 -2.30
C ALA A 74 29.53 8.51 -3.37
N ASN A 75 28.46 8.31 -4.14
CA ASN A 75 28.13 9.10 -5.33
C ASN A 75 29.27 9.12 -6.37
N LYS A 76 30.12 8.07 -6.34
CA LYS A 76 31.26 7.86 -7.24
C LYS A 76 31.30 6.39 -7.64
N ASP A 77 31.50 6.14 -8.92
CA ASP A 77 31.45 4.80 -9.50
C ASP A 77 32.39 3.80 -8.80
N GLY A 78 31.81 2.71 -8.29
CA GLY A 78 32.53 1.66 -7.59
C GLY A 78 32.94 1.98 -6.15
N PHE A 79 32.55 3.13 -5.59
CA PHE A 79 32.94 3.53 -4.23
C PHE A 79 31.74 3.60 -3.27
N HIS A 80 32.01 3.19 -2.03
CA HIS A 80 31.08 3.28 -0.91
C HIS A 80 31.76 3.99 0.27
N LEU A 81 30.96 4.72 1.03
CA LEU A 81 31.34 5.33 2.29
C LEU A 81 31.08 4.33 3.42
N ARG A 82 31.93 4.37 4.44
CA ARG A 82 31.74 3.65 5.70
C ARG A 82 31.52 4.63 6.83
N ASN A 83 30.88 4.16 7.89
CA ASN A 83 30.56 4.96 9.08
C ASN A 83 29.66 6.16 8.76
N VAL A 84 28.70 6.00 7.85
CA VAL A 84 27.73 7.04 7.50
C VAL A 84 26.65 7.13 8.58
N ASN A 85 26.34 8.34 9.02
CA ASN A 85 25.41 8.61 10.12
C ASN A 85 24.36 9.64 9.70
N PHE A 86 23.09 9.29 9.94
CA PHE A 86 21.96 10.19 9.77
C PHE A 86 22.07 11.38 10.74
N GLY A 87 21.74 12.58 10.28
CA GLY A 87 21.89 13.83 11.02
C GLY A 87 23.29 14.47 10.91
N ARG A 88 24.36 13.66 10.90
CA ARG A 88 25.75 14.13 10.72
C ARG A 88 26.14 14.26 9.24
N ASP A 89 25.96 13.19 8.45
CA ASP A 89 26.46 13.12 7.07
C ASP A 89 25.37 13.38 6.02
N PHE A 90 24.11 13.09 6.36
CA PHE A 90 22.94 13.38 5.52
C PHE A 90 21.70 13.61 6.38
N LYS A 91 20.70 14.28 5.80
CA LYS A 91 19.39 14.54 6.41
C LYS A 91 18.30 14.25 5.38
N GLY A 92 17.09 13.98 5.84
CA GLY A 92 15.90 13.85 5.01
C GLY A 92 15.02 15.09 5.13
N ASP A 93 14.34 15.46 4.05
CA ASP A 93 13.28 16.47 4.08
C ASP A 93 12.01 15.91 4.72
N ILE A 94 11.75 14.62 4.49
CA ILE A 94 10.69 13.84 5.15
C ILE A 94 11.32 12.62 5.80
N LEU A 95 10.96 12.41 7.06
CA LEU A 95 11.22 11.18 7.81
C LEU A 95 9.89 10.49 8.09
N GLY A 96 9.74 9.22 7.74
CA GLY A 96 8.50 8.48 8.00
C GLY A 96 8.62 6.99 7.66
N ASP A 97 7.64 6.21 8.13
CA ASP A 97 7.58 4.78 7.84
C ASP A 97 7.23 4.54 6.36
N ILE A 98 8.19 4.01 5.62
CA ILE A 98 8.07 3.56 4.23
C ILE A 98 8.55 2.12 4.04
N ALA A 99 8.90 1.42 5.12
CA ALA A 99 9.37 0.04 5.07
C ALA A 99 8.21 -0.94 4.84
N GLU A 100 8.42 -1.93 3.96
CA GLU A 100 7.54 -3.08 3.80
C GLU A 100 7.62 -3.97 5.05
N ALA A 101 6.46 -4.25 5.66
CA ALA A 101 6.39 -5.12 6.82
C ALA A 101 6.50 -6.59 6.38
N LYS A 102 7.36 -7.38 7.05
CA LYS A 102 7.55 -8.81 6.73
C LYS A 102 7.04 -9.72 7.84
N LYS A 103 6.74 -10.97 7.48
CA LYS A 103 6.37 -12.03 8.43
C LYS A 103 7.43 -12.14 9.52
N GLY A 104 6.99 -12.18 10.77
CA GLY A 104 7.86 -12.33 11.93
C GLY A 104 8.37 -11.00 12.53
N TYR A 105 8.12 -9.86 11.89
CA TYR A 105 8.39 -8.55 12.49
C TYR A 105 7.50 -8.32 13.71
N LEU A 106 7.93 -7.44 14.61
CA LEU A 106 7.15 -7.10 15.79
C LEU A 106 5.86 -6.39 15.38
N SER A 107 4.78 -6.73 16.06
CA SER A 107 3.50 -6.04 15.88
C SER A 107 3.63 -4.58 16.34
N PRO A 108 3.03 -3.61 15.62
CA PRO A 108 3.07 -2.19 16.01
C PRO A 108 2.38 -1.90 17.34
N ASP A 109 1.50 -2.79 17.82
CA ASP A 109 0.89 -2.70 19.16
C ASP A 109 1.78 -3.28 20.29
N GLY A 110 2.98 -3.74 19.96
CA GLY A 110 3.94 -4.35 20.87
C GLY A 110 3.62 -5.79 21.28
N LYS A 111 2.57 -6.41 20.72
CA LYS A 111 2.08 -7.72 21.14
C LYS A 111 2.33 -8.78 20.07
N GLY A 112 3.39 -9.55 20.26
CA GLY A 112 3.72 -10.68 19.38
C GLY A 112 4.33 -10.25 18.05
N LYS A 113 4.12 -11.08 17.03
CA LYS A 113 4.76 -10.95 15.71
C LYS A 113 3.74 -11.00 14.58
N LEU A 114 4.02 -10.27 13.50
CA LEU A 114 3.19 -10.25 12.31
C LEU A 114 3.16 -11.63 11.63
N VAL A 115 1.96 -12.07 11.29
CA VAL A 115 1.71 -13.24 10.45
C VAL A 115 1.13 -12.80 9.12
N VAL A 116 1.53 -13.45 8.04
CA VAL A 116 1.04 -13.16 6.69
C VAL A 116 0.07 -14.26 6.28
N LYS A 117 -1.12 -13.85 5.86
CA LYS A 117 -2.14 -14.72 5.25
C LYS A 117 -2.57 -14.09 3.93
N ARG A 118 -2.96 -14.94 2.98
CA ARG A 118 -3.60 -14.47 1.74
C ARG A 118 -5.08 -14.26 2.02
N GLY A 119 -5.64 -13.21 1.44
CA GLY A 119 -7.05 -12.88 1.55
C GLY A 119 -7.55 -12.29 0.24
N ILE A 120 -8.85 -12.46 0.00
CA ILE A 120 -9.54 -11.81 -1.10
C ILE A 120 -10.30 -10.62 -0.51
N GLU A 121 -10.02 -9.42 -0.98
CA GLU A 121 -10.76 -8.22 -0.57
C GLU A 121 -12.19 -8.27 -1.14
N VAL A 122 -13.17 -8.61 -0.30
CA VAL A 122 -14.58 -8.66 -0.68
C VAL A 122 -15.33 -7.36 -0.41
N GLY A 123 -14.72 -6.44 0.34
CA GLY A 123 -15.28 -5.13 0.61
C GLY A 123 -14.28 -4.19 1.28
N HIS A 124 -14.60 -2.91 1.24
CA HIS A 124 -13.78 -1.83 1.78
C HIS A 124 -14.68 -0.72 2.32
N VAL A 125 -14.26 -0.12 3.43
CA VAL A 125 -14.91 1.05 4.02
C VAL A 125 -13.92 2.21 4.10
N PHE A 126 -14.32 3.39 3.63
CA PHE A 126 -13.46 4.57 3.64
C PHE A 126 -14.11 5.74 4.39
N LYS A 127 -13.31 6.42 5.20
CA LYS A 127 -13.62 7.78 5.66
C LYS A 127 -13.09 8.75 4.62
N LEU A 128 -13.98 9.27 3.77
CA LEU A 128 -13.60 10.17 2.67
C LEU A 128 -13.36 11.60 3.16
N GLY A 129 -13.89 11.96 4.33
CA GLY A 129 -13.83 13.33 4.82
C GLY A 129 -14.62 14.25 3.89
N ASN A 130 -14.05 15.41 3.57
CA ASN A 130 -14.66 16.43 2.71
C ASN A 130 -14.13 16.43 1.27
N VAL A 131 -13.29 15.46 0.87
CA VAL A 131 -12.59 15.49 -0.44
C VAL A 131 -13.54 15.70 -1.63
N TYR A 132 -14.71 15.08 -1.61
CA TYR A 132 -15.71 15.22 -2.67
C TYR A 132 -16.65 16.41 -2.44
N SER A 133 -17.11 16.61 -1.21
CA SER A 133 -18.01 17.71 -0.88
C SER A 133 -17.39 19.08 -1.18
N SER A 134 -16.11 19.28 -0.88
CA SER A 134 -15.38 20.51 -1.22
C SER A 134 -15.32 20.75 -2.73
N LYS A 135 -15.07 19.69 -3.51
CA LYS A 135 -14.94 19.79 -4.97
C LYS A 135 -16.28 19.98 -5.68
N MET A 136 -17.35 19.43 -5.12
CA MET A 136 -18.70 19.46 -5.71
C MET A 136 -19.57 20.58 -5.16
N GLY A 137 -19.11 21.33 -4.15
CA GLY A 137 -19.90 22.35 -3.48
C GLY A 137 -21.08 21.78 -2.68
N ALA A 138 -20.90 20.59 -2.09
CA ALA A 138 -21.93 19.95 -1.27
C ALA A 138 -21.79 20.40 0.19
N HIS A 139 -22.79 21.15 0.68
CA HIS A 139 -22.77 21.77 1.99
C HIS A 139 -24.08 21.56 2.76
N TYR A 140 -24.02 21.70 4.07
CA TYR A 140 -25.19 21.83 4.95
C TYR A 140 -25.06 23.08 5.82
N THR A 141 -26.17 23.53 6.38
CA THR A 141 -26.20 24.61 7.37
C THR A 141 -26.44 23.99 8.75
N ASP A 142 -25.63 24.33 9.74
CA ASP A 142 -25.83 23.87 11.11
C ASP A 142 -26.88 24.71 11.86
N ASP A 143 -27.10 24.37 13.13
CA ASP A 143 -28.08 25.04 13.99
C ASP A 143 -27.75 26.51 14.28
N ASP A 144 -26.47 26.91 14.13
CA ASP A 144 -26.00 28.29 14.28
C ASP A 144 -26.10 29.10 12.96
N GLY A 145 -26.60 28.49 11.88
CA GLY A 145 -26.70 29.12 10.57
C GLY A 145 -25.38 29.12 9.78
N GLN A 146 -24.35 28.42 10.24
CA GLN A 146 -23.06 28.34 9.58
C GLN A 146 -23.05 27.25 8.50
N ARG A 147 -22.39 27.55 7.37
CA ARG A 147 -22.30 26.63 6.24
C ARG A 147 -21.06 25.74 6.37
N HIS A 148 -21.27 24.43 6.40
CA HIS A 148 -20.23 23.41 6.51
C HIS A 148 -20.21 22.48 5.30
N GLU A 149 -19.05 21.94 5.01
CA GLU A 149 -18.92 20.85 4.03
C GLU A 149 -19.43 19.54 4.62
N ILE A 150 -20.08 18.72 3.80
CA ILE A 150 -20.58 17.42 4.23
C ILE A 150 -19.40 16.46 4.45
N LEU A 151 -19.27 15.89 5.66
CA LEU A 151 -18.34 14.80 5.91
C LEU A 151 -18.90 13.49 5.33
N MET A 152 -18.08 12.81 4.55
CA MET A 152 -18.49 11.64 3.77
C MET A 152 -17.77 10.37 4.21
N GLY A 153 -18.50 9.26 4.15
CA GLY A 153 -17.96 7.91 4.16
C GLY A 153 -18.50 7.12 2.99
N CYS A 154 -17.77 6.11 2.54
CA CYS A 154 -18.28 5.17 1.55
C CYS A 154 -18.01 3.72 1.96
N TYR A 155 -18.90 2.83 1.49
CA TYR A 155 -18.94 1.43 1.86
C TYR A 155 -19.18 0.62 0.60
N GLY A 156 -18.23 -0.26 0.26
CA GLY A 156 -18.30 -1.07 -0.95
C GLY A 156 -18.18 -2.55 -0.62
N ILE A 157 -19.02 -3.37 -1.25
CA ILE A 157 -18.94 -4.84 -1.23
C ILE A 157 -18.99 -5.32 -2.68
N GLY A 158 -17.99 -6.10 -3.08
CA GLY A 158 -17.94 -6.70 -4.41
C GLY A 158 -18.81 -7.93 -4.47
N VAL A 159 -20.12 -7.79 -4.73
CA VAL A 159 -21.10 -8.90 -4.68
C VAL A 159 -20.68 -10.10 -5.54
N GLY A 160 -20.26 -9.87 -6.79
CA GLY A 160 -19.78 -10.96 -7.66
C GLY A 160 -18.47 -11.60 -7.15
N ARG A 161 -17.55 -10.79 -6.63
CA ARG A 161 -16.31 -11.27 -6.03
C ARG A 161 -16.56 -12.05 -4.74
N LEU A 162 -17.59 -11.68 -3.97
CA LEU A 162 -17.97 -12.36 -2.75
C LEU A 162 -18.42 -13.79 -3.02
N LEU A 163 -19.20 -14.03 -4.09
CA LEU A 163 -19.56 -15.38 -4.50
C LEU A 163 -18.32 -16.20 -4.86
N ALA A 164 -17.41 -15.64 -5.67
CA ALA A 164 -16.16 -16.31 -6.01
C ALA A 164 -15.30 -16.61 -4.78
N ALA A 165 -15.19 -15.67 -3.83
CA ALA A 165 -14.47 -15.87 -2.58
C ALA A 165 -15.12 -16.93 -1.68
N ALA A 166 -16.45 -17.02 -1.67
CA ALA A 166 -17.18 -18.06 -0.96
C ALA A 166 -16.89 -19.45 -1.54
N VAL A 167 -16.85 -19.59 -2.87
CA VAL A 167 -16.46 -20.85 -3.53
C VAL A 167 -14.99 -21.18 -3.27
N GLU A 168 -14.07 -20.21 -3.41
CA GLU A 168 -12.64 -20.41 -3.14
C GLU A 168 -12.41 -20.92 -1.70
N SER A 169 -13.17 -20.41 -0.74
CA SER A 169 -13.05 -20.81 0.66
C SER A 169 -13.80 -22.10 1.00
N ASN A 170 -14.76 -22.52 0.18
CA ASN A 170 -15.66 -23.65 0.45
C ASN A 170 -15.88 -24.48 -0.84
N HIS A 171 -14.92 -25.34 -1.15
CA HIS A 171 -15.02 -26.31 -2.24
C HIS A 171 -14.25 -27.58 -1.89
N ASP A 172 -14.56 -28.64 -2.62
CA ASP A 172 -13.81 -29.89 -2.65
C ASP A 172 -13.60 -30.35 -4.10
N ASP A 173 -13.09 -31.57 -4.27
CA ASP A 173 -12.84 -32.17 -5.59
C ASP A 173 -14.13 -32.39 -6.42
N PHE A 174 -15.31 -32.34 -5.79
CA PHE A 174 -16.61 -32.57 -6.43
C PHE A 174 -17.36 -31.27 -6.73
N GLY A 175 -16.92 -30.13 -6.19
CA GLY A 175 -17.38 -28.80 -6.60
C GLY A 175 -17.54 -27.82 -5.44
N MET A 176 -18.43 -26.84 -5.65
CA MET A 176 -18.70 -25.78 -4.68
C MET A 176 -19.55 -26.28 -3.51
N ILE A 177 -19.18 -25.88 -2.29
CA ILE A 177 -19.93 -26.10 -1.06
C ILE A 177 -20.44 -24.74 -0.58
N LEU A 178 -21.55 -24.28 -1.14
CA LEU A 178 -22.09 -22.96 -0.82
C LEU A 178 -22.73 -22.95 0.58
N PRO A 179 -22.52 -21.90 1.39
CA PRO A 179 -23.31 -21.66 2.59
C PRO A 179 -24.81 -21.64 2.27
N GLN A 180 -25.65 -22.15 3.19
CA GLN A 180 -27.10 -22.23 2.99
C GLN A 180 -27.74 -20.90 2.55
N ALA A 181 -27.27 -19.78 3.11
CA ALA A 181 -27.80 -18.45 2.79
C ALA A 181 -27.60 -18.00 1.33
N ILE A 182 -26.69 -18.64 0.58
CA ILE A 182 -26.39 -18.28 -0.83
C ILE A 182 -26.49 -19.49 -1.78
N ALA A 183 -26.91 -20.65 -1.27
CA ALA A 183 -27.21 -21.79 -2.13
C ALA A 183 -28.39 -21.42 -3.04
N PRO A 184 -28.35 -21.76 -4.34
CA PRO A 184 -29.43 -21.40 -5.26
C PRO A 184 -30.75 -22.12 -4.93
N TYR A 185 -30.65 -23.30 -4.32
CA TYR A 185 -31.77 -24.12 -3.86
C TYR A 185 -31.34 -24.87 -2.59
N ASP A 186 -32.27 -25.09 -1.65
CA ASP A 186 -32.01 -25.90 -0.46
C ASP A 186 -31.90 -27.39 -0.77
N VAL A 187 -32.61 -27.87 -1.80
CA VAL A 187 -32.66 -29.28 -2.19
C VAL A 187 -32.63 -29.40 -3.72
N TYR A 188 -31.81 -30.31 -4.22
CA TYR A 188 -31.79 -30.72 -5.63
C TYR A 188 -32.42 -32.12 -5.79
N LEU A 189 -33.61 -32.18 -6.37
CA LEU A 189 -34.29 -33.44 -6.66
C LEU A 189 -33.90 -33.95 -8.06
N ALA A 190 -33.13 -35.04 -8.11
CA ALA A 190 -32.72 -35.69 -9.35
C ALA A 190 -33.58 -36.93 -9.65
N GLY A 191 -34.42 -36.87 -10.68
CA GLY A 191 -35.17 -38.03 -11.17
C GLY A 191 -34.27 -38.96 -11.99
N LEU A 192 -34.11 -40.21 -11.55
CA LEU A 192 -33.21 -41.18 -12.22
C LEU A 192 -33.88 -41.94 -13.38
N ILE A 193 -35.21 -42.04 -13.38
CA ILE A 193 -36.00 -42.69 -14.45
C ILE A 193 -37.23 -41.83 -14.72
N LEU A 194 -37.19 -41.05 -15.81
CA LEU A 194 -38.35 -40.36 -16.36
C LEU A 194 -38.95 -41.26 -17.44
N MET A 195 -39.97 -42.07 -17.09
CA MET A 195 -40.79 -42.71 -18.12
C MET A 195 -41.60 -41.62 -18.81
N THR A 196 -41.25 -41.29 -20.06
CA THR A 196 -42.10 -40.52 -20.97
C THR A 196 -43.30 -41.38 -21.34
N THR A 197 -44.33 -41.40 -20.50
CA THR A 197 -45.62 -41.96 -20.90
C THR A 197 -46.31 -40.91 -21.78
N TYR A 198 -46.22 -41.10 -23.10
CA TYR A 198 -47.08 -40.41 -24.04
C TYR A 198 -48.53 -40.88 -23.80
N PHE A 199 -49.42 -39.95 -23.48
CA PHE A 199 -50.87 -40.11 -23.59
C PHE A 199 -51.35 -39.62 -24.95
#